data_AF-E3ZLQ1-F1
#
_entry.id   AF-E3ZLQ1-F1
#
_cell.length_a   1.000
_cell.length_b   1.000
_cell.length_c   1.000
_cell.angle_alpha   90.00
_cell.angle_beta   90.00
_cell.angle_gamma   90.00
#
_symmetry.space_group_name_H-M   'P 1'
#
loop_
_entity.id
_entity.type
_entity.pdbx_description
1 polymer ?
#
loop_
_entity_poly.entity_id
_entity_poly.type
_entity_poly.pdbx_seq_one_letter_code
_entity_poly.pdbx_strand_id
1 'polypeptide(L)'
;MFQIGNVEIKNQVVVAPMAGISNSAFRLTVKEFGAGLVCCEMISDKGIAYRNAKTLDMLYIDEKEKPLSLQIFGGEKETLVEAA
;
A
#
# COMPACT_ATOMS: atom_id res chain seq x y z
N MET A 1 -3.99 -16.55 -14.20
CA MET A 1 -3.42 -15.20 -14.28
C MET A 1 -4.18 -14.34 -13.29
N PHE A 2 -3.51 -13.64 -12.37
CA PHE A 2 -4.16 -12.78 -11.39
C PHE A 2 -4.03 -11.33 -11.86
N GLN A 3 -5.14 -10.60 -11.94
CA GLN A 3 -5.17 -9.23 -12.46
C GLN A 3 -6.17 -8.37 -11.69
N ILE A 4 -5.89 -7.08 -11.57
CA ILE A 4 -6.81 -6.07 -11.00
C ILE A 4 -6.84 -4.90 -11.98
N GLY A 5 -7.97 -4.69 -12.66
CA GLY A 5 -8.07 -3.72 -13.75
C GLY A 5 -7.04 -4.00 -14.84
N ASN A 6 -6.11 -3.06 -15.06
CA ASN A 6 -4.99 -3.14 -16.00
C ASN A 6 -3.66 -3.57 -15.35
N VAL A 7 -3.66 -3.96 -14.07
CA VAL A 7 -2.46 -4.38 -13.33
C VAL A 7 -2.36 -5.91 -13.34
N GLU A 8 -1.30 -6.43 -13.96
CA GLU A 8 -0.97 -7.85 -13.95
C GLU A 8 -0.16 -8.22 -12.70
N ILE A 9 -0.54 -9.31 -12.03
CA ILE A 9 0.11 -9.80 -10.81
C ILE A 9 0.64 -11.21 -11.08
N LYS A 10 1.94 -11.39 -10.83
CA LYS A 10 2.70 -12.62 -11.18
C LYS A 10 2.10 -13.91 -10.60
N ASN A 11 1.50 -13.85 -9.42
CA ASN A 11 0.89 -15.00 -8.73
C ASN A 11 -0.14 -14.53 -7.69
N GLN A 12 -0.87 -15.46 -7.09
CA GLN A 12 -1.96 -15.17 -6.13
C GLN A 12 -1.47 -15.00 -4.67
N VAL A 13 -0.17 -14.82 -4.43
CA VAL A 13 0.36 -14.56 -3.09
C VAL A 13 0.35 -13.06 -2.83
N VAL A 14 -0.51 -12.63 -1.92
CA VAL A 14 -0.68 -11.22 -1.54
C VAL A 14 -0.28 -11.05 -0.08
N VAL A 15 0.61 -10.10 0.18
CA VAL A 15 1.05 -9.79 1.54
C VAL A 15 0.05 -8.85 2.19
N ALA A 16 -0.43 -9.22 3.39
CA ALA A 16 -1.39 -8.42 4.13
C ALA A 16 -0.77 -7.10 4.62
N PRO A 17 -1.57 -6.02 4.71
CA PRO A 17 -1.16 -4.77 5.32
C PRO A 17 -1.03 -4.95 6.85
N MET A 18 0.14 -4.63 7.40
CA MET A 18 0.43 -4.77 8.83
C MET A 18 1.10 -3.49 9.33
N ALA A 19 0.39 -2.74 10.16
CA ALA A 19 0.89 -1.48 10.72
C ALA A 19 2.18 -1.71 11.54
N GLY A 20 3.19 -0.88 11.28
CA GLY A 20 4.53 -0.98 11.86
C GLY A 20 5.42 -2.08 11.26
N ILE A 21 4.92 -2.89 10.32
CA ILE A 21 5.65 -4.01 9.72
C ILE A 21 5.83 -3.83 8.22
N SER A 22 4.75 -3.55 7.48
CA SER A 22 4.74 -3.51 6.01
C SER A 22 5.36 -2.23 5.41
N ASN A 23 6.53 -1.81 5.90
CA ASN A 23 7.31 -0.70 5.38
C ASN A 23 8.04 -1.08 4.07
N SER A 24 8.67 -0.10 3.41
CA SER A 24 9.34 -0.31 2.11
C SER A 24 10.39 -1.45 2.15
N ALA A 25 11.23 -1.50 3.18
CA ALA A 25 12.24 -2.55 3.32
C ALA A 25 11.61 -3.95 3.39
N PHE A 26 10.57 -4.13 4.21
CA PHE A 26 9.84 -5.39 4.31
C PHE A 26 9.20 -5.77 2.97
N ARG A 27 8.52 -4.81 2.32
CA ARG A 27 7.82 -5.02 1.04
C ARG A 27 8.77 -5.42 -0.08
N LEU A 28 9.95 -4.79 -0.15
CA LEU A 28 11.02 -5.17 -1.08
C LEU A 28 11.49 -6.60 -0.83
N THR A 29 11.80 -6.95 0.42
CA THR A 29 12.23 -8.31 0.78
C THR A 29 11.17 -9.34 0.38
N VAL A 30 9.91 -9.19 0.78
CA VAL A 30 8.89 -10.19 0.42
C VAL A 30 8.64 -10.25 -1.10
N LYS A 31 8.86 -9.15 -1.82
CA LYS A 31 8.84 -9.15 -3.30
C LYS A 31 9.95 -10.01 -3.90
N GLU A 32 11.17 -9.89 -3.38
CA GLU A 32 12.32 -10.70 -3.80
C GLU A 32 12.09 -12.19 -3.53
N PHE A 33 11.35 -12.52 -2.46
CA PHE A 33 10.95 -13.89 -2.13
C PHE A 33 9.72 -14.38 -2.92
N GLY A 34 9.21 -13.60 -3.86
CA GLY A 34 8.22 -14.05 -4.85
C GLY A 34 6.78 -13.65 -4.57
N ALA A 35 6.52 -12.71 -3.65
CA ALA A 35 5.17 -12.16 -3.50
C ALA A 35 4.64 -11.60 -4.83
N GLY A 36 3.38 -11.91 -5.14
CA GLY A 36 2.68 -11.37 -6.30
C GLY A 36 2.41 -9.88 -6.11
N LEU A 37 1.76 -9.54 -5.01
CA LEU A 37 1.35 -8.18 -4.62
C LEU A 37 1.74 -7.91 -3.17
N VAL A 38 2.21 -6.71 -2.88
CA VAL A 38 2.49 -6.24 -1.51
C VAL A 38 1.57 -5.07 -1.16
N CYS A 39 1.21 -4.95 0.12
CA CYS A 39 0.36 -3.86 0.60
C CYS A 39 1.17 -2.98 1.56
N CYS A 40 1.08 -1.66 1.39
CA CYS A 40 1.57 -0.72 2.41
C CYS A 40 0.79 -0.86 3.71
N GLU A 41 1.35 -0.26 4.76
CA GLU A 41 0.65 -0.05 6.01
C GLU A 41 -0.67 0.73 5.82
N MET A 42 -1.54 0.68 6.84
CA MET A 42 -2.81 1.40 6.83
C MET A 42 -2.59 2.92 6.87
N ILE A 43 -3.04 3.61 5.82
CA ILE A 43 -2.92 5.07 5.66
C ILE A 43 -4.24 5.73 6.08
N SER A 44 -4.18 6.66 7.03
CA SER A 44 -5.37 7.39 7.46
C SER A 44 -5.72 8.47 6.44
N ASP A 45 -6.99 8.50 6.03
CA ASP A 45 -7.56 9.56 5.17
C ASP A 45 -7.39 10.95 5.79
N LYS A 46 -7.69 11.11 7.09
CA LYS A 46 -7.49 12.34 7.85
C LYS A 46 -6.01 12.69 7.96
N GLY A 47 -5.14 11.67 8.11
CA GLY A 47 -3.69 11.87 8.08
C GLY A 47 -3.21 12.51 6.77
N ILE A 48 -3.76 12.07 5.63
CA ILE A 48 -3.49 12.67 4.31
C ILE A 48 -4.07 14.09 4.25
N ALA A 49 -5.35 14.27 4.58
CA ALA A 49 -6.05 15.56 4.50
C ALA A 49 -5.38 16.65 5.36
N TYR A 50 -4.93 16.30 6.57
CA TYR A 50 -4.20 17.21 7.46
C TYR A 50 -2.69 17.28 7.19
N ARG A 51 -2.20 16.63 6.13
CA ARG A 51 -0.78 16.59 5.74
C ARG A 51 0.13 16.17 6.89
N ASN A 52 -0.30 15.17 7.66
CA ASN A 52 0.49 14.63 8.76
C ASN A 52 1.80 14.04 8.22
N ALA A 53 2.94 14.54 8.71
CA ALA A 53 4.26 14.13 8.22
C ALA A 53 4.46 12.61 8.24
N LYS A 54 4.10 11.95 9.34
CA LYS A 54 4.23 10.49 9.46
C LYS A 54 3.37 9.74 8.44
N THR A 55 2.13 10.20 8.21
CA THR A 55 1.25 9.59 7.20
C THR A 55 1.81 9.79 5.78
N LEU A 56 2.37 10.96 5.49
CA LEU A 56 2.99 11.23 4.19
C LEU A 56 4.28 10.42 3.98
N ASP A 57 5.08 10.20 5.02
CA ASP A 57 6.27 9.35 4.95
C ASP A 57 5.90 7.89 4.61
N MET A 58 4.74 7.40 5.08
CA MET A 58 4.24 6.07 4.76
C MET A 58 3.84 5.90 3.28
N LEU A 59 3.65 7.00 2.54
CA LEU A 59 3.37 6.98 1.10
C LEU A 59 4.62 6.77 0.25
N TYR A 60 5.80 6.69 0.86
CA TYR A 60 7.03 6.36 0.15
C TYR A 60 6.96 4.95 -0.46
N ILE A 61 7.30 4.87 -1.74
CA ILE A 61 7.28 3.65 -2.55
C ILE A 61 8.56 3.62 -3.39
N ASP A 62 9.33 2.53 -3.30
CA ASP A 62 10.39 2.19 -4.26
C ASP A 62 9.78 1.52 -5.50
N GLU A 63 10.25 1.88 -6.69
CA GLU A 63 9.76 1.33 -7.97
C GLU A 63 9.85 -0.21 -8.04
N LYS A 64 10.81 -0.82 -7.35
CA LYS A 64 10.99 -2.28 -7.29
C LYS A 64 9.89 -2.99 -6.49
N GLU A 65 9.10 -2.26 -5.71
CA GLU A 65 7.98 -2.82 -4.97
C GLU A 65 6.77 -3.13 -5.86
N LYS A 66 6.72 -2.55 -7.06
CA LYS A 66 5.57 -2.71 -7.96
C LYS A 66 5.43 -4.16 -8.48
N PRO A 67 4.20 -4.67 -8.62
CA PRO A 67 2.93 -4.07 -8.21
C PRO A 67 2.74 -4.10 -6.69
N LEU A 68 2.22 -2.98 -6.15
CA LEU A 68 1.81 -2.83 -4.75
C LEU A 68 0.41 -2.22 -4.66
N SER A 69 -0.17 -2.25 -3.46
CA SER A 69 -1.39 -1.51 -3.14
C SER A 69 -1.22 -0.65 -1.88
N LEU A 70 -1.96 0.46 -1.83
CA LEU A 70 -2.10 1.32 -0.67
C LEU A 70 -3.44 1.04 -0.02
N GLN A 71 -3.45 0.81 1.29
CA GLN A 71 -4.69 0.65 2.05
C GLN A 71 -5.03 1.96 2.74
N ILE A 72 -6.09 2.62 2.29
CA ILE A 72 -6.61 3.83 2.94
C ILE A 72 -7.76 3.43 3.86
N PHE A 73 -7.83 4.03 5.05
CA PHE A 73 -8.95 3.88 5.97
C PHE A 73 -9.46 5.23 6.46
N GLY A 74 -10.75 5.26 6.78
CA GLY A 74 -11.48 6.50 7.06
C GLY A 74 -12.92 6.24 7.47
N GLY A 75 -13.58 7.27 8.00
CA GLY A 75 -14.98 7.20 8.47
C GLY A 75 -15.98 7.99 7.63
N GLU A 76 -15.49 8.85 6.73
CA GLU A 76 -16.31 9.75 5.92
C GLU A 76 -16.01 9.48 4.44
N LYS A 77 -17.04 9.52 3.60
CA LYS A 77 -16.88 9.20 2.17
C LYS A 77 -16.02 10.25 1.48
N GLU A 78 -16.24 11.50 1.82
CA GLU A 78 -15.60 12.66 1.20
C GLU A 78 -14.08 12.62 1.43
N THR A 79 -13.65 12.37 2.67
CA THR A 79 -12.22 12.28 3.02
C THR A 79 -11.55 11.04 2.43
N LEU A 80 -12.27 9.91 2.35
CA LEU A 80 -11.77 8.70 1.70
C LEU A 80 -11.55 8.90 0.19
N VAL A 81 -12.45 9.61 -0.48
CA VAL A 81 -12.33 9.91 -1.92
C VAL A 81 -11.18 10.88 -2.19
N GLU A 82 -10.99 11.89 -1.34
CA GLU A 82 -9.88 12.84 -1.48
C GLU A 82 -8.51 12.17 -1.26
N ALA A 83 -8.45 11.17 -0.37
CA ALA A 83 -7.23 10.46 -0.04
C ALA A 83 -6.78 9.43 -1.11
N ALA A 84 -7.70 8.96 -1.97
CA ALA A 84 -7.49 7.87 -2.93
C ALA A 84 -6.96 8.36 -4.29
#